data_AF-A0A399RME7-F1
#
_entry.id   AF-A0A399RME7-F1
#
_cell.length_a   1.000
_cell.length_b   1.000
_cell.length_c   1.000
_cell.angle_alpha   90.00
_cell.angle_beta   90.00
_cell.angle_gamma   90.00
#
_symmetry.space_group_name_H-M   'P 1'
#
loop_
_entity.id
_entity.type
_entity.pdbx_description
1 polymer ?
#
loop_
_entity_poly.entity_id
_entity_poly.type
_entity_poly.pdbx_seq_one_letter_code
_entity_poly.pdbx_strand_id
1 'polypeptide(L)'
;MKHLTLALAATCLAGLPATAQSQGTLSYTCNLDGVAGQLVAQYEVVGGSGITQGPTGDITGVIGTGDSTIYYQGQLTSPMASYTFTGENQFADFTDMASYAQFRVQMIAEGNQLTLIANPFGPGPTQYLCQAN
;
A
#
# COMPACT_ATOMS: atom_id res chain seq x y z
N MET A 1 -7.52 -40.07 -57.19
CA MET A 1 -6.59 -38.93 -57.19
C MET A 1 -6.25 -38.62 -55.75
N LYS A 2 -4.95 -38.58 -55.46
CA LYS A 2 -4.33 -38.59 -54.12
C LYS A 2 -4.45 -37.17 -53.52
N HIS A 3 -5.22 -37.00 -52.45
CA HIS A 3 -5.28 -35.72 -51.73
C HIS A 3 -4.56 -35.83 -50.39
N LEU A 4 -3.49 -35.05 -50.33
CA LEU A 4 -2.60 -34.74 -49.21
C LEU A 4 -3.41 -34.28 -47.99
N THR A 5 -3.19 -34.91 -46.83
CA THR A 5 -3.71 -34.42 -45.54
C THR A 5 -2.53 -33.94 -44.71
N LEU A 6 -2.23 -32.64 -44.79
CA LEU A 6 -1.31 -31.98 -43.86
C LEU A 6 -2.06 -31.72 -42.55
N ALA A 7 -1.73 -32.47 -41.50
CA ALA A 7 -2.18 -32.16 -40.15
C ALA A 7 -1.31 -31.03 -39.58
N LEU A 8 -1.86 -29.81 -39.52
CA LEU A 8 -1.24 -28.69 -38.82
C LEU A 8 -1.49 -28.90 -37.31
N ALA A 9 -0.43 -29.23 -36.57
CA ALA A 9 -0.49 -29.33 -35.12
C ALA A 9 -0.69 -27.93 -34.52
N ALA A 10 -1.87 -27.69 -33.94
CA ALA A 10 -2.15 -26.48 -33.17
C ALA A 10 -1.40 -26.58 -31.84
N THR A 11 -0.29 -25.85 -31.70
CA THR A 11 0.36 -25.61 -30.41
C THR A 11 -0.55 -24.72 -29.56
N CYS A 12 -1.24 -25.31 -28.60
CA CYS A 12 -1.89 -24.58 -27.52
C CYS A 12 -0.80 -23.83 -26.72
N LEU A 13 -0.71 -22.51 -26.89
CA LEU A 13 -0.07 -21.63 -25.93
C LEU A 13 -0.86 -21.73 -24.63
N ALA A 14 -0.38 -22.53 -23.69
CA ALA A 14 -0.87 -22.54 -22.32
C ALA A 14 -0.60 -21.15 -21.72
N GLY A 15 -1.63 -20.31 -21.65
CA GLY A 15 -1.61 -19.08 -20.87
C GLY A 15 -1.43 -19.46 -19.40
N LEU A 16 -0.24 -19.22 -18.87
CA LEU A 16 0.00 -19.30 -17.43
C LEU A 16 -0.93 -18.29 -16.76
N PRO A 17 -1.62 -18.64 -15.65
CA PRO A 17 -2.35 -17.66 -14.88
C PRO A 17 -1.34 -16.66 -14.31
N ALA A 18 -1.36 -15.43 -14.83
CA ALA A 18 -0.69 -14.32 -14.18
C ALA A 18 -1.41 -14.08 -12.86
N THR A 19 -0.79 -14.42 -11.73
CA THR A 19 -1.24 -13.95 -10.43
C THR A 19 -1.10 -12.44 -10.43
N ALA A 20 -2.22 -11.72 -10.54
CA ALA A 20 -2.22 -10.28 -10.52
C ALA A 20 -1.81 -9.78 -9.12
N GLN A 21 -0.59 -9.27 -8.99
CA GLN A 21 -0.18 -8.47 -7.84
C GLN A 21 -1.00 -7.17 -7.89
N SER A 22 -1.80 -6.92 -6.85
CA SER A 22 -2.59 -5.68 -6.78
C SER A 22 -1.67 -4.56 -6.33
N GLN A 23 -1.53 -3.52 -7.15
CA GLN A 23 -0.69 -2.36 -6.86
C GLN A 23 -1.50 -1.08 -7.05
N GLY A 24 -1.16 -0.03 -6.30
CA GLY A 24 -1.85 1.25 -6.38
C GLY A 24 -1.15 2.38 -5.65
N THR A 25 -1.85 3.51 -5.57
CA THR A 25 -1.40 4.73 -4.89
C THR A 25 -2.41 5.09 -3.80
N LEU A 26 -1.89 5.45 -2.64
CA LEU A 26 -2.63 6.03 -1.51
C LEU A 26 -2.25 7.51 -1.42
N SER A 27 -3.24 8.37 -1.20
CA SER A 27 -3.04 9.81 -1.06
C SER A 27 -3.96 10.35 0.03
N TYR A 28 -3.37 10.96 1.06
CA TYR A 28 -4.09 11.50 2.20
C TYR A 28 -3.57 12.89 2.57
N THR A 29 -4.47 13.76 3.01
CA THR A 29 -4.12 14.98 3.74
C THR A 29 -4.19 14.72 5.25
N CYS A 30 -3.07 14.87 5.95
CA CYS A 30 -2.93 14.69 7.40
C CYS A 30 -2.92 16.02 8.15
N ASN A 31 -3.54 16.05 9.33
CA ASN A 31 -3.42 17.15 10.28
C ASN A 31 -2.28 16.84 11.27
N LEU A 32 -1.13 17.49 11.07
CA LEU A 32 0.07 17.38 11.90
C LEU A 32 0.10 18.55 12.89
N ASP A 33 -0.68 18.46 13.97
CA ASP A 33 -0.79 19.49 15.02
C ASP A 33 -1.20 20.88 14.50
N GLY A 34 -2.18 20.91 13.58
CA GLY A 34 -2.70 22.13 12.95
C GLY A 34 -2.06 22.45 11.60
N VAL A 35 -1.03 21.70 11.19
CA VAL A 35 -0.35 21.88 9.90
C VAL A 35 -0.75 20.77 8.95
N ALA A 36 -1.22 21.14 7.75
CA ALA A 36 -1.54 20.17 6.71
C ALA A 36 -0.25 19.51 6.17
N GLY A 37 -0.21 18.17 6.23
CA GLY A 37 0.79 17.33 5.60
C GLY A 37 0.16 16.48 4.49
N GLN A 38 0.89 16.23 3.42
CA GLN A 38 0.48 15.35 2.32
C GLN A 38 1.21 14.02 2.44
N LEU A 39 0.46 12.94 2.60
CA LEU A 39 0.95 11.56 2.58
C LEU A 39 0.65 10.96 1.21
N VAL A 40 1.68 10.50 0.51
CA VAL A 40 1.53 9.78 -0.75
C VAL A 40 2.38 8.52 -0.70
N ALA A 41 1.78 7.37 -1.00
CA ALA A 41 2.47 6.08 -0.98
C ALA A 41 2.05 5.19 -2.14
N GLN A 42 3.01 4.45 -2.68
CA GLN A 42 2.73 3.30 -3.54
C GLN A 42 2.59 2.07 -2.68
N TYR A 43 1.61 1.22 -2.99
CA TYR A 43 1.45 -0.06 -2.31
C TYR A 43 1.41 -1.22 -3.29
N GLU A 44 1.78 -2.38 -2.78
CA GLU A 44 1.68 -3.68 -3.42
C GLU A 44 1.09 -4.68 -2.42
N VAL A 45 0.09 -5.43 -2.86
CA VAL A 45 -0.50 -6.53 -2.09
C VAL A 45 0.07 -7.85 -2.62
N VAL A 46 0.74 -8.58 -1.74
CA VAL A 46 1.36 -9.88 -2.02
C VAL A 46 0.64 -10.95 -1.22
N GLY A 47 -0.12 -11.85 -1.87
CA GLY A 47 -0.95 -12.84 -1.19
C GLY A 47 -1.92 -13.58 -2.09
N GLY A 48 -2.62 -14.57 -1.52
CA GLY A 48 -3.34 -15.63 -2.24
C GLY A 48 -4.38 -15.15 -3.25
N SER A 49 -4.50 -15.90 -4.35
CA SER A 49 -5.40 -15.73 -5.49
C SER A 49 -6.79 -15.18 -5.10
N GLY A 50 -7.07 -13.90 -5.37
CA GLY A 50 -8.44 -13.38 -5.28
C GLY A 50 -8.66 -12.02 -4.61
N ILE A 51 -7.65 -11.16 -4.48
CA ILE A 51 -7.86 -9.80 -3.98
C ILE A 51 -8.53 -8.94 -5.08
N THR A 52 -9.82 -8.63 -4.93
CA THR A 52 -10.53 -7.67 -5.79
C THR A 52 -10.35 -6.26 -5.23
N GLN A 53 -9.67 -5.40 -6.00
CA GLN A 53 -9.56 -3.97 -5.74
C GLN A 53 -10.96 -3.32 -5.82
N GLY A 54 -11.34 -2.55 -4.80
CA GLY A 54 -12.55 -1.72 -4.87
C GLY A 54 -12.40 -0.63 -5.94
N PRO A 55 -13.48 -0.19 -6.61
CA PRO A 55 -13.43 0.78 -7.73
C PRO A 55 -12.82 2.15 -7.38
N THR A 56 -12.68 2.46 -6.09
CA THR A 56 -12.19 3.72 -5.51
C THR A 56 -10.75 3.63 -4.98
N GLY A 57 -10.09 2.47 -5.10
CA GLY A 57 -8.78 2.25 -4.48
C GLY A 57 -8.86 1.85 -2.99
N ASP A 58 -10.07 1.70 -2.46
CA ASP A 58 -10.30 1.20 -1.11
C ASP A 58 -9.86 -0.26 -1.00
N ILE A 59 -8.91 -0.51 -0.10
CA ILE A 59 -8.49 -1.85 0.29
C ILE A 59 -9.59 -2.42 1.19
N THR A 60 -10.59 -3.07 0.59
CA THR A 60 -11.58 -3.86 1.33
C THR A 60 -11.02 -5.26 1.53
N GLY A 61 -10.30 -5.41 2.64
CA GLY A 61 -9.67 -6.65 3.04
C GLY A 61 -9.02 -6.42 4.39
N VAL A 62 -9.19 -7.37 5.30
CA VAL A 62 -8.64 -7.27 6.66
C VAL A 62 -7.12 -7.17 6.54
N ILE A 63 -6.55 -6.01 6.86
CA ILE A 63 -5.11 -5.87 7.07
C ILE A 63 -4.79 -6.82 8.24
N GLY A 64 -4.25 -8.00 7.95
CA GLY A 64 -3.80 -8.95 8.97
C GLY A 64 -4.63 -10.23 9.20
N THR A 65 -5.41 -10.76 8.26
CA THR A 65 -5.95 -12.15 8.40
C THR A 65 -4.99 -13.27 8.01
N GLY A 66 -3.79 -12.95 7.50
CA GLY A 66 -2.74 -13.93 7.21
C GLY A 66 -2.69 -14.47 5.77
N ASP A 67 -3.65 -14.12 4.92
CA ASP A 67 -3.70 -14.59 3.51
C ASP A 67 -3.02 -13.61 2.53
N SER A 68 -2.71 -12.39 2.96
CA SER A 68 -2.05 -11.36 2.16
C SER A 68 -1.26 -10.39 3.03
N THR A 69 -0.14 -9.92 2.48
CA THR A 69 0.72 -8.89 3.06
C THR A 69 0.70 -7.65 2.18
N ILE A 70 0.55 -6.47 2.77
CA ILE A 70 0.61 -5.21 2.03
C ILE A 70 1.96 -4.57 2.30
N TYR A 71 2.75 -4.35 1.25
CA TYR A 71 3.97 -3.56 1.31
C TYR A 71 3.72 -2.19 0.72
N TYR A 72 4.30 -1.15 1.30
CA TYR A 72 4.15 0.19 0.76
C TYR A 72 5.34 1.07 1.08
N GLN A 73 5.54 2.08 0.25
CA GLN A 73 6.59 3.07 0.41
C GLN A 73 6.10 4.42 -0.05
N GLY A 74 6.49 5.47 0.65
CA GLY A 74 5.92 6.78 0.42
C GLY A 74 6.66 7.91 1.10
N GLN A 75 6.01 9.06 1.07
CA GLN A 75 6.47 10.28 1.70
C GLN A 75 5.33 10.96 2.46
N LEU A 76 5.68 11.62 3.56
CA LEU A 76 4.82 12.56 4.26
C LEU A 76 5.51 13.92 4.27
N THR A 77 4.93 14.89 3.59
CA THR A 77 5.54 16.22 3.39
C THR A 77 4.61 17.31 3.93
N SER A 78 5.16 18.21 4.73
CA SER A 78 4.49 19.43 5.18
C SER A 78 5.44 20.63 5.05
N PRO A 79 4.96 21.87 5.25
CA PRO A 79 5.84 23.03 5.30
C PRO A 79 6.93 22.97 6.39
N MET A 80 6.75 22.10 7.41
CA MET A 80 7.65 22.02 8.56
C MET A 80 8.59 20.80 8.52
N ALA A 81 8.22 19.73 7.81
CA ALA A 81 8.98 18.49 7.81
C ALA A 81 8.73 17.66 6.56
N SER A 82 9.69 16.80 6.22
CA SER A 82 9.59 15.84 5.14
C SER A 82 10.10 14.49 5.62
N TYR A 83 9.29 13.45 5.43
CA TYR A 83 9.62 12.09 5.83
C TYR A 83 9.51 11.16 4.64
N THR A 84 10.42 10.19 4.55
CA THR A 84 10.23 9.00 3.71
C THR A 84 9.83 7.83 4.61
N PHE A 85 9.10 6.86 4.07
CA PHE A 85 8.78 5.66 4.82
C PHE A 85 8.65 4.44 3.94
N THR A 86 8.89 3.28 4.55
CA THR A 86 8.52 1.97 4.05
C THR A 86 7.70 1.27 5.12
N GLY A 87 6.66 0.55 4.71
CA GLY A 87 5.79 -0.15 5.62
C GLY A 87 5.32 -1.50 5.12
N GLU A 88 4.84 -2.27 6.07
CA GLU A 88 4.27 -3.59 5.91
C GLU A 88 3.03 -3.67 6.81
N ASN A 89 1.89 -4.04 6.23
CA ASN A 89 0.60 -4.11 6.92
C ASN A 89 0.30 -2.79 7.67
N GLN A 90 -0.06 -2.84 8.96
CA GLN A 90 -0.36 -1.64 9.74
C GLN A 90 0.87 -0.89 10.27
N PHE A 91 2.11 -1.24 9.91
CA PHE A 91 3.31 -0.58 10.47
C PHE A 91 4.23 -0.05 9.39
N ALA A 92 4.81 1.12 9.64
CA ALA A 92 5.79 1.74 8.77
C ALA A 92 6.92 2.38 9.58
N ASP A 93 8.12 2.34 9.01
CA ASP A 93 9.29 3.01 9.55
C ASP A 93 9.52 4.30 8.77
N PHE A 94 9.41 5.42 9.47
CA PHE A 94 9.59 6.76 8.94
C PHE A 94 11.02 7.20 9.19
N THR A 95 11.60 7.88 8.20
CA THR A 95 12.88 8.58 8.31
C THR A 95 12.65 10.05 8.05
N ASP A 96 13.00 10.89 9.01
CA ASP A 96 13.07 12.34 8.83
C ASP A 96 14.20 12.67 7.86
N MET A 97 13.89 13.38 6.77
CA MET A 97 14.87 13.72 5.74
C MET A 97 15.85 14.82 6.16
N ALA A 98 15.57 15.56 7.23
CA ALA A 98 16.46 16.60 7.75
C ALA A 98 17.43 16.04 8.80
N SER A 99 16.92 15.25 9.76
CA SER A 99 17.71 14.72 10.88
C SER A 99 18.19 13.28 10.69
N TYR A 100 17.64 12.55 9.71
CA TYR A 100 17.80 11.10 9.54
C TYR A 100 17.35 10.27 10.74
N ALA A 101 16.62 10.87 11.68
CA ALA A 101 16.01 10.14 12.77
C ALA A 101 14.94 9.19 12.24
N GLN A 102 14.91 7.97 12.81
CA GLN A 102 13.95 6.95 12.46
C GLN A 102 12.95 6.75 13.59
N PHE A 103 11.69 6.54 13.23
CA PHE A 103 10.63 6.22 14.17
C PHE A 103 9.57 5.33 13.51
N ARG A 104 8.91 4.52 14.33
CA ARG A 104 7.85 3.63 13.86
C ARG A 104 6.49 4.31 13.98
N VAL A 105 5.66 4.11 12.97
CA VAL A 105 4.29 4.60 12.90
C VAL A 105 3.35 3.40 12.70
N GLN A 106 2.26 3.37 13.45
CA GLN A 106 1.13 2.50 13.15
C GLN A 106 0.14 3.25 12.26
N MET A 107 -0.32 2.61 11.18
CA MET A 107 -1.24 3.14 10.20
C MET A 107 -2.55 2.35 10.25
N ILE A 108 -3.65 3.02 10.63
CA ILE A 108 -4.97 2.40 10.77
C ILE A 108 -5.90 3.07 9.75
N ALA A 109 -6.25 2.34 8.69
CA ALA A 109 -7.17 2.80 7.66
C ALA A 109 -8.61 2.36 7.98
N GLU A 110 -9.54 3.30 7.97
CA GLU A 110 -10.97 3.10 8.21
C GLU A 110 -11.78 3.88 7.17
N GLY A 111 -12.12 3.21 6.06
CA GLY A 111 -12.73 3.88 4.90
C GLY A 111 -11.82 4.98 4.36
N ASN A 112 -12.35 6.19 4.23
CA ASN A 112 -11.61 7.35 3.72
C ASN A 112 -10.70 8.02 4.76
N GLN A 113 -10.66 7.51 5.99
CA GLN A 113 -9.82 8.04 7.06
C GLN A 113 -8.60 7.15 7.28
N LEU A 114 -7.48 7.80 7.59
CA LEU A 114 -6.26 7.14 8.05
C LEU A 114 -5.84 7.78 9.37
N THR A 115 -5.59 6.96 10.38
CA THR A 115 -5.00 7.40 11.65
C THR A 115 -3.54 6.97 11.69
N LEU A 116 -2.64 7.92 11.89
CA LEU A 116 -1.22 7.67 12.13
C LEU A 116 -0.95 7.75 13.63
N ILE A 117 -0.33 6.71 14.19
CA ILE A 117 0.12 6.70 15.58
C ILE A 117 1.65 6.65 15.58
N ALA A 118 2.30 7.78 15.83
CA ALA A 118 3.75 7.87 15.92
C ALA A 118 4.24 7.29 17.26
N ASN A 119 5.32 6.52 17.23
CA ASN A 119 5.91 5.82 18.38
C ASN A 119 4.89 4.96 19.16
N PRO A 120 4.16 4.03 18.50
CA PRO A 120 3.00 3.34 19.09
C PRO A 120 3.33 2.46 20.30
N PHE A 121 4.60 2.05 20.45
CA PHE A 121 5.08 1.22 21.57
C PHE A 121 5.98 1.99 22.55
N GLY A 122 6.24 3.27 22.29
CA GLY A 122 7.13 4.12 23.09
C GLY A 122 6.37 5.01 24.07
N PRO A 123 7.08 5.76 24.94
CA PRO A 123 6.48 6.79 25.75
C PRO A 123 5.96 7.94 24.86
N GLY A 124 4.73 8.39 25.12
CA GLY A 124 4.12 9.52 24.40
C GLY A 124 3.74 9.21 22.95
N PRO A 125 2.88 8.21 22.69
CA PRO A 125 2.35 8.00 21.35
C PRO A 125 1.50 9.21 20.92
N THR A 126 1.73 9.70 19.70
CA THR A 126 1.00 10.84 19.15
C THR A 126 0.13 10.40 17.98
N GLN A 127 -1.12 10.86 17.94
CA GLN A 127 -2.07 10.51 16.91
C GLN A 127 -2.30 11.66 15.95
N TYR A 128 -2.28 11.37 14.65
CA TYR A 128 -2.59 12.30 13.58
C TYR A 128 -3.70 11.73 12.72
N LEU A 129 -4.71 12.55 12.44
CA LEU A 129 -5.81 12.19 11.57
C LEU A 129 -5.53 12.62 10.15
N CYS A 130 -5.78 11.73 9.20
CA CYS A 130 -5.66 11.97 7.78
C CYS A 130 -6.95 11.62 7.05
N GLN A 131 -7.22 12.31 5.95
CA GLN A 131 -8.39 12.13 5.11
C GLN A 131 -7.93 11.86 3.68
N ALA A 132 -8.54 10.87 3.02
CA ALA A 132 -8.24 10.54 1.63
C ALA A 132 -8.54 11.75 0.75
N ASN A 133 -7.65 11.97 -0.22
CA ASN A 133 -7.79 13.04 -1.22
C ASN A 133 -8.75 12.64 -2.35
#